data_AF-A0A914PVE9-F1
#
_entry.id   AF-A0A914PVE9-F1
#
_cell.length_a   1.000
_cell.length_b   1.000
_cell.length_c   1.000
_cell.angle_alpha   90.00
_cell.angle_beta   90.00
_cell.angle_gamma   90.00
#
_symmetry.space_group_name_H-M   'P 1'
#
loop_
_entity.id
_entity.type
_entity.pdbx_description
1 polymer ?
#
loop_
_entity_poly.entity_id
_entity_poly.type
_entity_poly.pdbx_seq_one_letter_code
_entity_poly.pdbx_strand_id
1 'polypeptide(L)'
;MPMCADENANKEEEVDTIELDATAKDVDLTRRRIKKIEGFEFLHNFENLCLRWNLISKMENLSSLVKLVELDLYDNQVIGPRYTRVHRIG
;
A
#
# COMPACT_ATOMS: atom_id res chain seq x y z
N MET A 1 -13.10 -40.95 22.69
CA MET A 1 -13.62 -40.23 21.52
C MET A 1 -12.73 -39.00 21.29
N PRO A 2 -11.99 -38.89 20.17
CA PRO A 2 -11.14 -37.73 19.93
C PRO A 2 -12.00 -36.61 19.33
N MET A 3 -12.03 -35.45 19.97
CA MET A 3 -12.69 -34.25 19.46
C MET A 3 -11.62 -33.32 18.86
N CYS A 4 -12.00 -32.73 17.72
CA CYS A 4 -11.22 -31.99 16.72
C CYS A 4 -9.98 -31.24 17.19
N ALA A 5 -8.90 -31.42 16.42
CA ALA A 5 -7.85 -30.41 16.29
C ALA A 5 -8.40 -29.25 15.44
N ASP A 6 -8.98 -28.26 16.08
CA ASP A 6 -9.02 -26.92 15.50
C ASP A 6 -7.65 -26.30 15.77
N GLU A 7 -6.70 -26.59 14.88
CA GLU A 7 -5.53 -25.73 14.65
C GLU A 7 -6.08 -24.37 14.20
N ASN A 8 -6.43 -23.54 15.18
CA ASN A 8 -6.62 -22.12 14.97
C ASN A 8 -5.24 -21.55 14.66
N ALA A 9 -4.82 -21.71 13.40
CA ALA A 9 -3.64 -21.12 12.84
C ALA A 9 -3.80 -19.61 13.02
N ASN A 10 -3.14 -19.11 14.05
CA ASN A 10 -2.78 -17.70 14.19
C ASN A 10 -1.99 -17.36 12.92
N LYS A 11 -2.69 -16.96 11.85
CA LYS A 11 -2.05 -16.39 10.67
C LYS A 11 -1.62 -15.02 11.09
N GLU A 12 -0.48 -14.99 11.78
CA GLU A 12 0.32 -13.80 12.02
C GLU A 12 0.33 -13.05 10.70
N GLU A 13 -0.26 -11.87 10.71
CA GLU A 13 -0.34 -11.01 9.54
C GLU A 13 1.08 -10.63 9.21
N GLU A 14 1.70 -11.40 8.32
CA GLU A 14 3.06 -11.20 7.83
C GLU A 14 3.15 -9.75 7.34
N VAL A 15 3.86 -8.93 8.11
CA VAL A 15 4.14 -7.56 7.75
C VAL A 15 5.17 -7.64 6.62
N ASP A 16 4.67 -7.70 5.39
CA ASP A 16 5.49 -7.64 4.18
C ASP A 16 6.23 -6.30 4.20
N THR A 17 7.48 -6.33 4.68
CA THR A 17 8.37 -5.17 4.64
C THR A 17 8.94 -5.12 3.24
N ILE A 18 8.55 -4.11 2.47
CA ILE A 18 8.98 -3.96 1.08
C ILE A 18 10.18 -3.03 1.05
N GLU A 19 11.36 -3.57 0.77
CA GLU A 19 12.55 -2.77 0.53
C GLU A 19 12.44 -2.11 -0.84
N LEU A 20 12.57 -0.78 -0.86
CA LEU A 20 12.50 0.03 -2.06
C LEU A 20 13.74 0.91 -2.15
N ASP A 21 14.32 0.99 -3.35
CA ASP A 21 15.42 1.91 -3.62
C ASP A 21 14.95 3.36 -3.57
N ALA A 22 15.57 4.18 -2.72
CA ALA A 22 15.27 5.62 -2.59
C ALA A 22 15.59 6.42 -3.87
N THR A 23 16.29 5.82 -4.83
CA THR A 23 16.58 6.39 -6.15
C THR A 23 15.56 6.00 -7.22
N ALA A 24 14.65 5.07 -6.93
CA ALA A 24 13.60 4.70 -7.87
C ALA A 24 12.65 5.88 -8.10
N LYS A 25 12.11 5.94 -9.32
CA LYS A 25 11.12 6.95 -9.73
C LYS A 25 9.75 6.32 -9.93
N ASP A 26 9.73 5.12 -10.45
CA ASP A 26 8.55 4.34 -10.76
C ASP A 26 8.54 3.10 -9.89
N VAL A 27 7.48 2.92 -9.10
CA VAL A 27 7.35 1.76 -8.23
C VAL A 27 5.98 1.13 -8.34
N ASP A 28 5.98 -0.18 -8.57
CA ASP A 28 4.79 -1.01 -8.65
C ASP A 28 4.73 -1.97 -7.46
N LEU A 29 3.75 -1.73 -6.61
CA LEU A 29 3.42 -2.49 -5.40
C LEU A 29 2.06 -3.17 -5.54
N THR A 30 1.70 -3.58 -6.76
CA THR A 30 0.45 -4.28 -7.01
C THR A 30 0.39 -5.61 -6.26
N ARG A 31 -0.75 -5.90 -5.61
CA ARG A 31 -1.01 -7.17 -4.88
C ARG A 31 -0.08 -7.46 -3.70
N ARG A 32 0.37 -6.43 -3.00
CA ARG A 32 1.25 -6.54 -1.82
C ARG A 32 0.52 -6.59 -0.48
N ARG A 33 -0.82 -6.63 -0.49
CA ARG A 33 -1.68 -6.66 0.71
C ARG A 33 -1.38 -5.52 1.70
N ILE A 34 -0.85 -4.40 1.22
CA ILE A 34 -0.48 -3.25 2.04
C ILE A 34 -1.74 -2.70 2.70
N LYS A 35 -1.76 -2.60 4.03
CA LYS A 35 -2.91 -2.09 4.79
C LYS A 35 -2.78 -0.61 5.13
N LYS A 36 -1.54 -0.13 5.26
CA LYS A 36 -1.20 1.24 5.62
C LYS A 36 0.00 1.70 4.81
N ILE A 37 0.00 2.98 4.47
CA ILE A 37 1.12 3.65 3.83
C ILE A 37 2.03 4.13 4.96
N GLU A 38 3.17 3.45 5.16
CA GLU A 38 4.17 3.79 6.17
C GLU A 38 5.56 3.48 5.62
N GLY A 39 6.61 4.13 6.15
CA GLY A 39 7.98 3.97 5.63
C GLY A 39 8.25 4.70 4.32
N PHE A 40 7.38 5.59 3.86
CA PHE A 40 7.61 6.42 2.66
C PHE A 40 8.48 7.65 2.92
N GLU A 41 9.05 7.78 4.12
CA GLU A 41 9.81 8.95 4.57
C GLU A 41 11.06 9.22 3.73
N PHE A 42 11.68 8.18 3.16
CA PHE A 42 12.88 8.29 2.33
C PHE A 42 12.60 8.33 0.83
N LEU A 43 11.33 8.23 0.41
CA LEU A 43 10.91 8.09 -0.99
C LEU A 43 10.67 9.44 -1.67
N HIS A 44 11.62 10.36 -1.55
CA HIS A 44 11.49 11.74 -2.06
C HIS A 44 11.56 11.87 -3.58
N ASN A 45 12.06 10.83 -4.27
CA ASN A 45 12.29 10.85 -5.72
C ASN A 45 11.22 10.14 -6.54
N PHE A 46 10.19 9.58 -5.89
CA PHE A 46 9.17 8.81 -6.56
C PHE A 46 8.25 9.74 -7.34
N GLU A 47 8.10 9.46 -8.62
CA GLU A 47 7.25 10.17 -9.56
C GLU A 47 5.95 9.37 -9.80
N ASN A 48 6.02 8.04 -9.90
CA ASN A 48 4.86 7.18 -10.17
C ASN A 48 4.78 6.03 -9.17
N LEU A 49 3.65 5.89 -8.47
CA LEU A 49 3.41 4.85 -7.47
C LEU A 49 2.12 4.09 -7.76
N CYS A 50 2.26 2.81 -8.09
CA CYS A 50 1.15 1.88 -8.28
C CYS A 50 0.95 1.03 -7.02
N LEU A 51 -0.20 1.18 -6.37
CA LEU A 51 -0.61 0.47 -5.16
C LEU A 51 -1.90 -0.33 -5.40
N ARG A 52 -2.09 -0.84 -6.61
CA ARG A 52 -3.31 -1.54 -7.00
C ARG A 52 -3.49 -2.88 -6.27
N TRP A 53 -4.74 -3.29 -5.99
CA TRP A 53 -5.03 -4.58 -5.31
C TRP A 53 -4.34 -4.70 -3.95
N ASN A 54 -4.34 -3.62 -3.18
CA ASN A 54 -3.88 -3.62 -1.80
C ASN A 54 -5.07 -3.50 -0.85
N LEU A 55 -4.78 -3.43 0.45
CA LEU A 55 -5.79 -3.40 1.52
C LEU A 55 -5.79 -2.04 2.22
N ILE A 56 -5.34 -0.99 1.54
CA ILE A 56 -5.18 0.34 2.13
C ILE A 56 -6.56 0.88 2.47
N SER A 57 -6.82 1.14 3.75
CA SER A 57 -8.10 1.65 4.23
C SER A 57 -8.14 3.17 4.37
N LYS A 58 -6.97 3.81 4.50
CA LYS A 58 -6.81 5.25 4.71
C LYS A 58 -5.62 5.77 3.92
N MET A 59 -5.77 6.92 3.27
CA MET A 59 -4.66 7.67 2.68
C MET A 59 -4.06 8.59 3.74
N GLU A 60 -2.96 8.17 4.36
CA GLU A 60 -2.16 8.93 5.33
C GLU A 60 -0.67 8.76 5.00
N ASN A 61 0.19 9.61 5.57
CA ASN A 61 1.67 9.56 5.37
C ASN A 61 2.18 9.74 3.93
N LEU A 62 1.40 10.38 3.05
CA LEU A 62 1.82 10.73 1.69
C LEU A 62 2.64 12.03 1.61
N SER A 63 2.81 12.75 2.72
CA SER A 63 3.45 14.07 2.76
C SER A 63 4.92 14.06 2.31
N SER A 64 5.60 12.92 2.45
CA SER A 64 7.02 12.76 2.09
C SER A 64 7.25 12.56 0.59
N LEU A 65 6.19 12.19 -0.16
CA LEU A 65 6.19 11.91 -1.58
C LEU A 65 6.11 13.21 -2.40
N VAL A 66 7.08 14.10 -2.19
CA VAL A 66 7.09 15.48 -2.71
C VAL A 66 7.19 15.58 -4.24
N LYS A 67 7.70 14.55 -4.92
CA LYS A 67 7.81 14.50 -6.39
C LYS A 67 6.77 13.62 -7.05
N LEU A 68 5.82 13.07 -6.29
CA LEU A 68 4.85 12.13 -6.82
C LEU A 68 3.89 12.85 -7.76
N VAL A 69 3.88 12.40 -9.00
CA VAL A 69 3.03 12.90 -10.09
C VAL A 69 1.79 12.02 -10.22
N GLU A 70 1.95 10.70 -10.11
CA GLU A 70 0.86 9.75 -10.28
C GLU A 70 0.78 8.73 -9.13
N LEU A 71 -0.42 8.59 -8.56
CA LEU A 71 -0.74 7.60 -7.52
C LEU A 71 -1.95 6.77 -7.95
N ASP A 72 -1.75 5.46 -8.12
CA ASP A 72 -2.81 4.50 -8.40
C ASP A 72 -3.16 3.68 -7.15
N LEU A 73 -4.37 3.87 -6.64
CA LEU A 73 -4.93 3.14 -5.49
C LEU A 73 -6.14 2.28 -5.88
N TYR A 74 -6.27 1.90 -7.14
CA TYR A 74 -7.39 1.08 -7.61
C TYR A 74 -7.48 -0.26 -6.86
N ASP A 75 -8.71 -0.76 -6.62
CA ASP A 75 -8.97 -1.96 -5.82
C ASP A 75 -8.26 -1.95 -4.44
N ASN A 76 -8.37 -0.83 -3.72
CA ASN A 76 -8.05 -0.74 -2.30
C ASN A 76 -9.32 -0.60 -1.46
N GLN A 77 -9.16 -0.64 -0.13
CA GLN A 77 -10.25 -0.47 0.83
C GLN A 77 -10.45 0.99 1.26
N VAL A 78 -9.96 1.96 0.48
CA VAL A 78 -10.02 3.37 0.87
C VAL A 78 -11.47 3.82 0.87
N ILE A 79 -12.06 3.93 2.06
CA ILE A 79 -13.45 4.37 2.23
C ILE A 79 -13.46 5.90 2.25
N GLY A 80 -13.75 6.48 1.08
CA GLY A 80 -13.95 7.92 0.88
C GLY A 80 -15.06 8.18 -0.13
N PRO A 81 -15.75 9.33 -0.06
CA PRO A 81 -16.87 9.61 -0.94
C PRO A 81 -16.37 9.80 -2.38
N ARG A 82 -16.47 8.74 -3.20
CA ARG A 82 -16.24 8.75 -4.66
C ARG A 82 -14.79 8.92 -5.17
N TYR A 83 -13.78 8.37 -4.49
CA TYR A 83 -12.43 8.35 -5.05
C TYR A 83 -12.09 7.01 -5.66
N THR A 84 -12.36 6.87 -6.96
CA THR A 84 -11.86 5.76 -7.78
C THR A 84 -11.36 6.30 -9.11
N ARG A 85 -10.33 7.14 -9.06
CA ARG A 85 -9.51 7.44 -10.23
C ARG A 85 -8.21 8.09 -9.81
N VAL A 86 -7.13 7.57 -10.40
CA VAL A 86 -5.76 8.07 -10.40
C VAL A 86 -5.73 9.56 -10.05
N HIS A 87 -5.23 9.88 -8.85
CA HIS A 87 -4.95 11.26 -8.52
C HIS A 87 -3.63 11.61 -9.21
N ARG A 88 -3.73 12.39 -10.28
CA ARG A 88 -2.58 13.16 -10.72
C ARG A 88 -2.38 14.24 -9.66
N ILE A 89 -1.33 14.10 -8.86
CA ILE A 89 -0.93 15.13 -7.91
C ILE A 89 -0.08 16.10 -8.73
N GLY A 90 -0.65 17.24 -9.08
CA GLY A 90 -0.05 18.28 -9.89
C GLY A 90 -0.58 19.65 -9.51
#